data_AF-A0A2W7BWL7-F1
#
_entry.id   AF-A0A2W7BWL7-F1
#
_cell.length_a   1.000
_cell.length_b   1.000
_cell.length_c   1.000
_cell.angle_alpha   90.00
_cell.angle_beta   90.00
_cell.angle_gamma   90.00
#
_symmetry.space_group_name_H-M   'P 1'
#
loop_
_entity.id
_entity.type
_entity.pdbx_description
1 polymer ?
#
loop_
_entity_poly.entity_id
_entity_poly.type
_entity_poly.pdbx_seq_one_letter_code
_entity_poly.pdbx_strand_id
1 'polypeptide(L)'
;MRGALVFGSVLSLILSSAPALAWWDGGHMQVAAVAYSKLTPQPKAKVDALIKLNPDYPSWIAGVPDDKKAQYAFVHAAVWADDIKDSAHGYTKDDDTPTAQNIGYADKNMHRY
;
A
#
# COMPACT_ATOMS: atom_id res chain seq x y z
N MET A 1 22.69 23.87 35.14
CA MET A 1 22.21 24.60 33.95
C MET A 1 22.20 23.74 32.67
N ARG A 2 23.28 23.03 32.31
CA ARG A 2 23.32 22.17 31.09
C ARG A 2 22.24 21.08 31.03
N GLY A 3 21.97 20.37 32.13
CA GLY A 3 20.96 19.31 32.17
C GLY A 3 19.51 19.80 31.99
N ALA A 4 19.18 20.97 32.55
CA ALA A 4 17.86 21.59 32.39
C ALA A 4 17.62 22.06 30.94
N LEU A 5 18.68 22.52 30.28
CA LEU A 5 18.62 22.97 28.89
C LEU A 5 18.42 21.78 27.93
N VAL A 6 19.15 20.67 28.15
CA VAL A 6 18.94 19.43 27.40
C VAL A 6 17.53 18.86 27.63
N PHE A 7 17.07 18.83 28.88
CA PHE A 7 15.72 18.36 29.20
C PHE A 7 14.64 19.22 28.53
N GLY A 8 14.78 20.55 28.60
CA GLY A 8 13.89 21.48 27.91
C GLY A 8 13.88 21.27 26.40
N SER A 9 15.05 21.13 25.76
CA SER A 9 15.15 20.88 24.32
C SER A 9 14.51 19.56 23.90
N VAL A 10 14.74 18.47 24.64
CA VAL A 10 14.13 17.16 24.36
C VAL A 10 12.61 17.22 24.53
N LEU A 11 12.14 17.88 25.59
CA LEU A 11 10.71 18.03 25.84
C LEU A 11 10.03 18.85 24.74
N SER A 12 10.64 19.94 24.29
CA SER A 12 10.14 20.73 23.16
C SER A 12 10.09 19.95 21.85
N LEU A 13 11.06 19.06 21.58
CA LEU A 13 11.06 18.20 20.40
C LEU A 13 9.91 17.17 20.43
N ILE A 14 9.66 16.56 21.58
CA ILE A 14 8.57 15.57 21.74
C ILE A 14 7.20 16.25 21.56
N LEU A 15 7.02 17.43 22.17
CA LEU A 15 5.79 18.21 22.10
C LEU A 15 5.54 18.82 20.71
N SER A 16 6.55 18.89 19.84
CA SER A 16 6.44 19.43 18.48
C SER A 16 6.20 18.34 17.41
N SER A 17 5.89 17.11 17.82
CA SER A 17 5.63 16.03 16.86
C SER A 17 4.26 16.23 16.18
N ALA A 18 4.29 16.54 14.88
CA ALA A 18 3.10 16.55 14.04
C ALA A 18 2.74 15.13 13.60
N PRO A 19 1.44 14.80 13.39
CA PRO A 19 1.06 13.54 12.80
C PRO A 19 1.72 13.39 11.43
N ALA A 20 2.44 12.29 11.22
CA ALA A 20 2.96 11.95 9.91
C ALA A 20 1.78 11.59 9.01
N LEU A 21 1.48 12.43 8.01
CA LEU A 21 0.54 12.14 6.92
C LEU A 21 1.11 11.09 5.96
N ALA A 22 1.71 10.03 6.52
CA ALA A 22 2.43 9.04 5.77
C ALA A 22 1.49 8.02 5.13
N TRP A 23 0.26 7.87 5.60
CA TRP A 23 -0.66 6.81 5.15
C TRP A 23 -1.31 7.06 3.78
N TRP A 24 -0.80 7.99 2.97
CA TRP A 24 -1.12 8.05 1.55
C TRP A 24 -0.22 7.03 0.80
N ASP A 25 -0.07 7.16 -0.52
CA ASP A 25 0.72 6.21 -1.33
C ASP A 25 2.06 5.83 -0.70
N GLY A 26 2.83 6.86 -0.30
CA GLY A 26 4.19 6.69 0.22
C GLY A 26 4.28 5.75 1.43
N GLY A 27 3.39 5.86 2.41
CA GLY A 27 3.46 5.02 3.61
C GLY A 27 2.91 3.62 3.39
N HIS A 28 1.85 3.45 2.59
CA HIS A 28 1.41 2.13 2.16
C HIS A 28 2.57 1.37 1.49
N MET A 29 3.24 2.04 0.55
CA MET A 29 4.39 1.49 -0.17
C MET A 29 5.59 1.22 0.76
N GLN A 30 5.88 2.11 1.72
CA GLN A 30 6.97 1.92 2.68
C GLN A 30 6.75 0.70 3.58
N VAL A 31 5.53 0.53 4.11
CA VAL A 31 5.15 -0.64 4.92
C VAL A 31 5.23 -1.92 4.09
N ALA A 32 4.74 -1.88 2.85
CA ALA A 32 4.81 -3.02 1.93
C ALA A 32 6.26 -3.41 1.61
N ALA A 33 7.16 -2.45 1.40
CA ALA A 33 8.58 -2.70 1.15
C ALA A 33 9.24 -3.42 2.35
N VAL A 34 8.97 -2.93 3.57
CA VAL A 34 9.46 -3.58 4.80
C VAL A 34 8.87 -4.98 4.94
N ALA A 35 7.57 -5.16 4.74
CA ALA A 35 6.91 -6.46 4.82
C ALA A 35 7.53 -7.46 3.83
N TYR A 36 7.72 -7.05 2.57
CA TYR A 36 8.30 -7.90 1.53
C TYR A 36 9.72 -8.38 1.86
N SER A 37 10.52 -7.53 2.50
CA SER A 37 11.87 -7.87 2.95
C SER A 37 11.91 -8.91 4.08
N LYS A 38 10.80 -9.05 4.82
CA LYS A 38 10.68 -9.95 5.98
C LYS A 38 9.96 -11.27 5.67
N LEU A 39 9.43 -11.43 4.46
CA LEU A 39 8.77 -12.67 4.05
C LEU A 39 9.76 -13.84 4.02
N THR A 40 9.36 -14.98 4.60
CA THR A 40 10.05 -16.24 4.38
C THR A 40 9.82 -16.75 2.95
N PRO A 41 10.62 -17.69 2.43
CA PRO A 41 10.55 -18.08 1.01
C PRO A 41 9.16 -18.56 0.54
N GLN A 42 8.46 -19.35 1.36
CA GLN A 42 7.14 -19.89 1.01
C GLN A 42 6.06 -18.81 0.82
N PRO A 43 5.77 -17.93 1.80
CA PRO A 43 4.80 -16.85 1.61
C PRO A 43 5.26 -15.85 0.54
N LYS A 44 6.57 -15.61 0.39
CA LYS A 44 7.09 -14.76 -0.69
C LYS A 44 6.70 -15.26 -2.07
N ALA A 45 6.95 -16.54 -2.36
CA ALA A 45 6.55 -17.16 -3.62
C ALA A 45 5.03 -17.10 -3.85
N LYS A 46 4.23 -17.29 -2.79
CA LYS A 46 2.77 -17.21 -2.86
C LYS A 46 2.29 -15.79 -3.21
N VAL A 47 2.80 -14.76 -2.54
CA VAL A 47 2.39 -13.38 -2.85
C VAL A 47 2.86 -12.94 -4.23
N ASP A 48 4.07 -13.34 -4.65
CA ASP A 48 4.59 -13.05 -5.99
C ASP A 48 3.70 -13.65 -7.09
N ALA A 49 3.13 -14.84 -6.86
CA ALA A 49 2.21 -15.49 -7.77
C ALA A 49 0.83 -14.81 -7.78
N LEU A 50 0.29 -14.46 -6.61
CA LEU A 50 -1.04 -13.84 -6.50
C LEU A 50 -1.08 -12.43 -7.11
N ILE A 51 -0.04 -11.63 -6.88
CA ILE A 51 0.00 -10.24 -7.36
C ILE A 51 0.05 -10.17 -8.90
N LYS A 52 0.63 -11.17 -9.56
CA LYS A 52 0.62 -11.29 -11.03
C LYS A 52 -0.77 -11.46 -11.65
N LEU A 53 -1.76 -11.82 -10.84
CA LEU A 53 -3.14 -11.99 -11.31
C LEU A 53 -3.86 -10.64 -11.46
N ASN A 54 -3.33 -9.56 -10.90
CA ASN A 54 -3.95 -8.24 -11.00
C ASN A 54 -3.78 -7.67 -12.44
N PRO A 55 -4.86 -7.17 -13.07
CA PRO A 55 -4.80 -6.51 -14.37
C PRO A 55 -3.79 -5.35 -14.46
N ASP A 56 -3.52 -4.66 -13.35
CA ASP A 56 -2.60 -3.51 -13.30
C ASP A 56 -1.13 -3.93 -13.20
N TYR A 57 -0.85 -5.22 -12.97
CA TYR A 57 0.50 -5.77 -12.83
C TYR A 57 1.48 -5.30 -13.92
N PRO A 58 1.13 -5.32 -15.23
CA PRO A 58 2.03 -4.86 -16.28
C PRO A 58 2.48 -3.41 -16.11
N SER A 59 1.62 -2.54 -15.57
CA SER A 59 1.96 -1.14 -15.31
C SER A 59 2.94 -0.99 -14.16
N TRP A 60 2.77 -1.79 -13.09
CA TRP A 60 3.61 -1.75 -11.89
C TRP A 60 5.06 -2.21 -12.14
N ILE A 61 5.27 -3.07 -13.14
CA ILE A 61 6.60 -3.60 -13.47
C ILE A 61 7.23 -2.95 -14.70
N ALA A 62 6.58 -1.94 -15.30
CA ALA A 62 7.06 -1.29 -16.50
C ALA A 62 8.43 -0.63 -16.24
N GLY A 63 9.44 -0.97 -17.04
CA GLY A 63 10.80 -0.44 -16.90
C GLY A 63 11.60 -0.96 -15.69
N VAL A 64 11.03 -1.88 -14.90
CA VAL A 64 11.71 -2.45 -13.73
C VAL A 64 12.61 -3.62 -14.13
N PRO A 65 13.86 -3.72 -13.63
CA PRO A 65 14.72 -4.89 -13.83
C PRO A 65 14.08 -6.19 -13.32
N ASP A 66 14.31 -7.31 -14.02
CA ASP A 66 13.64 -8.58 -13.75
C ASP A 66 13.79 -9.07 -12.31
N ASP A 67 14.96 -8.89 -11.68
CA ASP A 67 15.24 -9.27 -10.30
C ASP A 67 14.50 -8.40 -9.26
N LYS A 68 13.94 -7.25 -9.67
CA LYS A 68 13.20 -6.31 -8.83
C LYS A 68 11.70 -6.31 -9.07
N LYS A 69 11.22 -6.86 -10.19
CA LYS A 69 9.80 -6.82 -10.57
C LYS A 69 8.85 -7.30 -9.49
N ALA A 70 9.18 -8.41 -8.82
CA ALA A 70 8.32 -8.98 -7.79
C ALA A 70 8.17 -8.04 -6.57
N GLN A 71 9.28 -7.46 -6.11
CA GLN A 71 9.27 -6.48 -5.03
C GLN A 71 8.51 -5.20 -5.43
N TYR A 72 8.79 -4.69 -6.63
CA TYR A 72 8.12 -3.49 -7.15
C TYR A 72 6.61 -3.69 -7.25
N ALA A 73 6.17 -4.80 -7.86
CA ALA A 73 4.76 -5.12 -7.96
C ALA A 73 4.10 -5.27 -6.58
N PHE A 74 4.78 -5.90 -5.60
CA PHE A 74 4.27 -6.00 -4.24
C PHE A 74 4.08 -4.64 -3.57
N VAL A 75 5.01 -3.72 -3.79
CA VAL A 75 4.95 -2.37 -3.24
C VAL A 75 3.86 -1.54 -3.91
N HIS A 76 3.74 -1.57 -5.24
CA HIS A 76 2.71 -0.84 -5.97
C HIS A 76 1.30 -1.41 -5.74
N ALA A 77 1.15 -2.72 -5.54
CA ALA A 77 -0.15 -3.31 -5.21
C ALA A 77 -0.71 -2.79 -3.86
N ALA A 78 0.12 -2.20 -2.99
CA ALA A 78 -0.31 -1.70 -1.69
C ALA A 78 -1.22 -0.47 -1.75
N VAL A 79 -1.24 0.25 -2.89
CA VAL A 79 -2.10 1.43 -3.11
C VAL A 79 -3.33 1.12 -3.97
N TRP A 80 -3.37 -0.06 -4.60
CA TRP A 80 -4.45 -0.46 -5.51
C TRP A 80 -5.85 -0.31 -4.90
N ALA A 81 -6.01 -0.60 -3.60
CA ALA A 81 -7.30 -0.46 -2.92
C ALA A 81 -7.81 1.00 -2.87
N ASP A 82 -6.91 1.98 -2.92
CA ASP A 82 -7.26 3.40 -3.00
C ASP A 82 -7.48 3.82 -4.46
N ASP A 83 -6.69 3.31 -5.41
CA ASP A 83 -6.88 3.58 -6.86
C ASP A 83 -8.29 3.22 -7.32
N ILE A 84 -8.80 2.05 -6.92
CA ILE A 84 -10.12 1.56 -7.36
C ILE A 84 -11.31 2.30 -6.74
N LYS A 85 -11.06 3.27 -5.84
CA LYS A 85 -12.09 4.21 -5.35
C LYS A 85 -12.32 5.38 -6.29
N ASP A 86 -11.53 5.48 -7.36
CA ASP A 86 -11.67 6.51 -8.38
C ASP A 86 -12.27 5.91 -9.67
N SER A 87 -13.29 6.59 -10.18
CA SER A 87 -13.93 6.26 -11.45
C SER A 87 -12.98 6.32 -12.64
N ALA A 88 -11.89 7.08 -12.54
CA ALA A 88 -10.82 7.13 -13.53
C ALA A 88 -10.16 5.76 -13.77
N HIS A 89 -10.22 4.84 -12.79
CA HIS A 89 -9.70 3.47 -12.90
C HIS A 89 -10.73 2.47 -13.44
N GLY A 90 -11.86 2.95 -13.98
CA GLY A 90 -12.89 2.10 -14.58
C GLY A 90 -13.77 1.37 -13.56
N TYR A 91 -13.80 1.87 -12.32
CA TYR A 91 -14.72 1.39 -11.28
C TYR A 91 -15.97 2.28 -11.23
N THR A 92 -17.09 1.70 -10.82
CA THR A 92 -18.38 2.39 -10.71
C THR A 92 -18.87 2.32 -9.28
N LYS A 93 -19.41 3.43 -8.77
CA LYS A 93 -20.06 3.44 -7.47
C LYS A 93 -21.36 2.62 -7.52
N ASP A 94 -21.50 1.66 -6.62
CA ASP A 94 -22.73 0.88 -6.49
C ASP A 94 -23.76 1.60 -5.60
N ASP A 95 -24.88 0.94 -5.34
CA ASP A 95 -25.97 1.45 -4.51
C ASP A 95 -25.76 1.16 -3.01
N ASP A 96 -24.52 0.88 -2.59
CA ASP A 96 -24.14 0.51 -1.22
C ASP A 96 -24.81 -0.81 -0.75
N THR A 97 -25.33 -1.65 -1.65
CA THR A 97 -25.92 -2.96 -1.28
C THR A 97 -24.81 -4.00 -1.05
N PRO A 98 -24.70 -4.58 0.16
CA PRO A 98 -23.73 -5.64 0.41
C PRO A 98 -23.93 -6.82 -0.54
N THR A 99 -22.92 -7.12 -1.35
CA THR A 99 -22.94 -8.28 -2.24
C THR A 99 -22.08 -9.41 -1.66
N ALA A 100 -22.59 -10.64 -1.73
CA ALA A 100 -21.82 -11.85 -1.39
C ALA A 100 -20.97 -12.35 -2.57
N GLN A 101 -20.91 -11.60 -3.66
CA GLN A 101 -20.30 -12.04 -4.90
C GLN A 101 -18.77 -12.02 -4.79
N ASN A 102 -18.15 -13.19 -5.02
CA ASN A 102 -16.69 -13.34 -5.05
C ASN A 102 -16.25 -13.65 -6.49
N ILE A 103 -16.19 -12.61 -7.32
CA ILE A 103 -15.79 -12.70 -8.75
C ILE A 103 -14.39 -12.14 -9.02
N GLY A 104 -13.61 -11.84 -7.98
CA GLY A 104 -12.25 -11.32 -8.11
C GLY A 104 -12.19 -10.01 -8.91
N TYR A 105 -11.23 -9.88 -9.83
CA TYR A 105 -10.98 -8.65 -10.59
C TYR A 105 -12.06 -8.28 -11.63
N ALA A 106 -13.03 -9.15 -11.86
CA ALA A 106 -14.22 -8.80 -12.64
C ALA A 106 -15.17 -7.88 -11.88
N ASP A 107 -15.03 -7.80 -10.55
CA ASP A 107 -15.75 -6.83 -9.74
C ASP A 107 -15.18 -5.42 -9.98
N LYS A 108 -16.03 -4.55 -10.49
CA LYS A 108 -15.72 -3.15 -10.76
C LYS A 108 -16.60 -2.19 -9.96
N ASN A 109 -17.23 -2.69 -8.90
CA ASN A 109 -18.03 -1.88 -8.00
C ASN A 109 -17.17 -1.30 -6.87
N MET A 110 -17.41 -0.04 -6.52
CA MET A 110 -16.79 0.63 -5.38
C MET A 110 -17.58 0.35 -4.10
N HIS A 111 -17.39 -0.83 -3.52
CA HIS A 111 -18.03 -1.18 -2.25
C HIS A 111 -17.62 -0.20 -1.16
N ARG A 112 -18.58 0.45 -0.51
CA ARG A 112 -18.29 1.26 0.68
C ARG A 112 -17.98 0.37 1.89
N TYR A 113 -17.08 0.87 2.74
CA TYR A 113 -16.71 0.25 4.02
C TYR A 113 -17.82 0.38 5.08
#